data_AF-M2S1B7-F1
#
_entry.id   AF-M2S1B7-F1
#
_cell.length_a   1.000
_cell.length_b   1.000
_cell.length_c   1.000
_cell.angle_alpha   90.00
_cell.angle_beta   90.00
_cell.angle_gamma   90.00
#
_symmetry.space_group_name_H-M   'P 1'
#
loop_
_entity.id
_entity.type
_entity.pdbx_description
1 polymer ?
#
loop_
_entity_poly.entity_id
_entity_poly.type
_entity_poly.pdbx_seq_one_letter_code
_entity_poly.pdbx_strand_id
1 'polypeptide(L)'
;MTEFIIFNFSHKHPLVPEKSGFVRAWSYKSGYYMKTTEKGTMFYYFGWNSWNGWIPAWCVNKATKTMVGGVIDSLMKQSAAYEEWKSKNKPEDRPWLRLNDWQRKEKEEYDAKHAGDKKEEKKE
;
A
#
# COMPACT_ATOMS: atom_id res chain seq x y z
N MET A 1 -1.21 -20.36 -1.29
CA MET A 1 -2.03 -19.15 -1.04
C MET A 1 -1.06 -18.00 -0.84
N THR A 2 -1.16 -16.94 -1.64
CA THR A 2 -0.17 -15.86 -1.66
C THR A 2 -0.83 -14.60 -1.13
N GLU A 3 -0.18 -13.98 -0.15
CA GLU A 3 -0.67 -12.79 0.53
C GLU A 3 0.32 -11.65 0.35
N PHE A 4 -0.22 -10.46 0.11
CA PHE A 4 0.56 -9.24 -0.04
C PHE A 4 -0.04 -8.15 0.83
N ILE A 5 0.83 -7.44 1.54
CA ILE A 5 0.47 -6.26 2.33
C ILE A 5 1.36 -5.12 1.87
N ILE A 6 0.74 -4.00 1.53
CA ILE A 6 1.43 -2.73 1.27
C ILE A 6 0.88 -1.74 2.28
N PHE A 7 1.75 -1.13 3.08
CA PHE A 7 1.37 -0.12 4.06
C PHE A 7 2.19 1.14 3.90
N ASN A 8 1.59 2.27 4.25
CA ASN A 8 2.25 3.56 4.23
C ASN A 8 1.73 4.48 5.34
N PHE A 9 2.55 5.46 5.67
CA PHE A 9 2.21 6.60 6.51
C PHE A 9 2.98 7.83 6.02
N SER A 10 2.50 9.02 6.35
CA SER A 10 3.16 10.25 5.97
C SER A 10 4.43 10.47 6.79
N HIS A 11 5.49 10.88 6.10
CA HIS A 11 6.75 11.28 6.71
C HIS A 11 7.15 12.66 6.18
N LYS A 12 7.74 13.50 7.04
CA LYS A 12 8.25 14.83 6.65
C LYS A 12 9.65 14.67 6.10
N HIS A 13 9.79 14.74 4.79
CA HIS A 13 11.10 14.73 4.14
C HIS A 13 11.62 16.17 3.97
N PRO A 14 12.84 16.52 4.44
CA PRO A 14 13.37 17.89 4.35
C PRO A 14 13.42 18.45 2.93
N LEU A 15 13.73 17.61 1.94
CA LEU A 15 13.78 17.99 0.53
C LEU A 15 12.39 18.15 -0.13
N VAL A 16 11.30 17.81 0.58
CA VAL A 16 9.93 17.87 0.03
C VAL A 16 9.05 18.73 0.96
N PRO A 17 9.32 20.04 1.07
CA PRO A 17 8.57 20.96 1.94
C PRO A 17 7.16 21.23 1.40
N GLU A 18 6.31 21.83 2.23
CA GLU A 18 4.97 22.29 1.81
C GLU A 18 5.07 23.31 0.68
N LYS A 19 4.19 23.16 -0.31
CA LYS A 19 4.17 24.00 -1.50
C LYS A 19 3.00 24.98 -1.40
N SER A 20 3.27 26.26 -1.61
CA SER A 20 2.22 27.29 -1.68
C SER A 20 1.14 26.91 -2.71
N GLY A 21 -0.12 27.12 -2.36
CA GLY A 21 -1.29 26.72 -3.15
C GLY A 21 -1.73 25.27 -2.98
N PHE A 22 -1.00 24.44 -2.22
CA PHE A 22 -1.37 23.05 -1.93
C PHE A 22 -1.50 22.83 -0.43
N VAL A 23 -2.55 22.09 -0.03
CA VAL A 23 -2.68 21.59 1.34
C VAL A 23 -1.99 20.24 1.43
N ARG A 24 -1.03 20.11 2.34
CA ARG A 24 -0.39 18.81 2.63
C ARG A 24 -1.36 17.96 3.46
N ALA A 25 -1.99 16.99 2.80
CA ALA A 25 -2.72 15.94 3.49
C ALA A 25 -1.78 15.05 4.33
N TRP A 26 -2.35 14.38 5.31
CA TRP A 26 -1.61 13.52 6.23
C TRP A 26 -2.24 12.12 6.29
N SER A 27 -1.50 11.10 5.88
CA SER A 27 -1.87 9.70 6.06
C SER A 27 -1.29 9.20 7.38
N TYR A 28 -2.13 9.01 8.40
CA TYR A 28 -1.67 8.42 9.65
C TYR A 28 -1.26 6.97 9.43
N LYS A 29 -2.14 6.20 8.80
CA LYS A 29 -1.89 4.82 8.35
C LYS A 29 -2.81 4.53 7.17
N SER A 30 -2.27 3.96 6.11
CA SER A 30 -3.04 3.52 4.95
C SER A 30 -2.37 2.28 4.37
N GLY A 31 -3.13 1.45 3.66
CA GLY A 31 -2.57 0.26 3.07
C GLY A 31 -3.57 -0.60 2.31
N TYR A 32 -3.02 -1.63 1.69
CA TYR A 32 -3.72 -2.62 0.91
C TYR A 32 -3.34 -3.99 1.43
N TYR A 33 -4.32 -4.86 1.59
CA TYR A 33 -4.11 -6.28 1.82
C TYR A 33 -4.76 -7.06 0.68
N MET A 34 -3.99 -7.97 0.10
CA MET A 34 -4.39 -8.76 -1.05
C MET A 34 -4.11 -10.22 -0.78
N LYS A 35 -5.05 -11.08 -1.17
CA LYS A 35 -4.94 -12.52 -0.98
C LYS A 35 -5.48 -13.26 -2.19
N THR A 36 -4.72 -14.21 -2.69
CA THR A 36 -5.22 -15.13 -3.73
C THR A 36 -6.22 -16.12 -3.13
N THR A 37 -7.34 -16.29 -3.82
CA THR A 37 -8.43 -17.21 -3.50
C THR A 37 -8.63 -18.17 -4.68
N GLU A 38 -9.39 -19.25 -4.50
CA GLU A 38 -9.68 -20.20 -5.59
C GLU A 38 -10.37 -19.56 -6.80
N LYS A 39 -11.14 -18.49 -6.57
CA LYS A 39 -11.96 -17.81 -7.59
C LYS A 39 -11.38 -16.47 -8.07
N GLY A 40 -10.21 -16.07 -7.60
CA GLY A 40 -9.61 -14.77 -7.93
C GLY A 40 -8.84 -14.15 -6.76
N THR A 41 -9.00 -12.85 -6.54
CA THR A 41 -8.26 -12.11 -5.51
C THR A 41 -9.20 -11.39 -4.57
N MET A 42 -8.97 -11.56 -3.27
CA MET A 42 -9.60 -10.75 -2.24
C MET A 42 -8.74 -9.52 -1.99
N PHE A 43 -9.34 -8.33 -2.03
CA PHE A 43 -8.65 -7.05 -1.89
C PHE A 43 -9.30 -6.23 -0.78
N TYR A 44 -8.49 -5.77 0.18
CA TYR A 44 -8.90 -4.88 1.25
C TYR A 44 -8.10 -3.59 1.17
N TYR A 45 -8.79 -2.47 1.31
CA TYR A 45 -8.19 -1.16 1.48
C TYR A 45 -8.46 -0.65 2.89
N PHE A 46 -7.42 -0.09 3.51
CA PHE A 46 -7.52 0.60 4.78
C PHE A 46 -6.94 2.01 4.62
N GLY A 47 -7.65 3.01 5.14
CA GLY A 47 -7.20 4.40 5.09
C GLY A 47 -7.62 5.16 6.34
N TRP A 48 -6.63 5.70 7.05
CA TRP A 48 -6.82 6.70 8.09
C TRP A 48 -5.98 7.93 7.77
N ASN A 49 -6.64 8.95 7.24
CA ASN A 49 -6.01 10.16 6.74
C ASN A 49 -6.77 11.42 7.14
N SER A 50 -6.05 12.52 7.29
CA SER A 50 -6.58 13.89 7.34
C SER A 50 -6.28 14.59 6.02
N TRP A 51 -7.29 15.20 5.39
CA TRP A 51 -7.05 16.05 4.23
C TRP A 51 -6.43 17.39 4.61
N ASN A 52 -6.47 17.74 5.92
CA ASN A 52 -6.08 19.03 6.47
C ASN A 52 -6.81 20.20 5.76
N GLY A 53 -6.43 21.44 6.10
CA GLY A 53 -6.99 22.64 5.49
C GLY A 53 -8.36 22.99 6.06
N TRP A 54 -9.19 23.61 5.21
CA TRP A 54 -10.44 24.25 5.64
C TRP A 54 -11.67 23.34 5.56
N ILE A 55 -11.54 22.16 4.94
CA ILE A 55 -12.68 21.24 4.74
C ILE A 55 -13.00 20.55 6.07
N PRO A 56 -14.23 20.65 6.60
CA PRO A 56 -14.60 20.01 7.85
C PRO A 56 -14.47 18.47 7.79
N ALA A 57 -14.05 17.87 8.90
CA ALA A 57 -13.83 16.42 8.99
C ALA A 57 -15.08 15.59 8.65
N TRP A 58 -16.28 16.06 9.01
CA TRP A 58 -17.53 15.36 8.69
C TRP A 58 -17.77 15.27 7.17
N CYS A 59 -17.35 16.30 6.41
CA CYS A 59 -17.49 16.34 4.96
C CYS A 59 -16.51 15.36 4.31
N VAL A 60 -15.25 15.36 4.77
CA VAL A 60 -14.22 14.39 4.35
C VAL A 60 -14.68 12.96 4.60
N ASN A 61 -15.21 12.66 5.80
CA ASN A 61 -15.67 11.33 6.16
C ASN A 61 -16.84 10.86 5.28
N LYS A 62 -17.75 11.77 4.92
CA LYS A 62 -18.85 11.46 4.00
C LYS A 62 -18.33 11.19 2.59
N ALA A 63 -17.46 12.07 2.08
CA ALA A 63 -16.89 11.95 0.74
C ALA A 63 -16.11 10.64 0.56
N THR A 64 -15.21 10.31 1.50
CA THR A 64 -14.40 9.08 1.44
C THR A 64 -15.27 7.82 1.37
N LYS A 65 -16.36 7.75 2.16
CA LYS A 65 -17.30 6.62 2.11
C LYS A 65 -18.01 6.48 0.76
N THR A 66 -18.30 7.58 0.09
CA THR A 66 -18.95 7.55 -1.23
C THR A 66 -17.96 7.25 -2.36
N MET A 67 -16.73 7.73 -2.26
CA MET A 67 -15.73 7.59 -3.33
C MET A 67 -15.07 6.22 -3.39
N VAL A 68 -15.01 5.48 -2.27
CA VAL A 68 -14.27 4.21 -2.19
C VAL A 68 -14.75 3.18 -3.23
N GLY A 69 -16.07 3.07 -3.47
CA GLY A 69 -16.61 2.12 -4.44
C GLY A 69 -16.07 2.36 -5.85
N GLY A 70 -16.13 3.61 -6.32
CA GLY A 70 -15.62 3.96 -7.65
C GLY A 70 -14.10 3.77 -7.79
N VAL A 71 -13.35 3.94 -6.70
CA VAL A 71 -11.91 3.65 -6.69
C VAL A 71 -11.66 2.14 -6.86
N ILE A 72 -12.41 1.30 -6.16
CA ILE A 72 -12.31 -0.17 -6.29
C ILE A 72 -12.72 -0.63 -7.69
N ASP A 73 -13.82 -0.11 -8.24
CA ASP A 73 -14.28 -0.44 -9.60
C ASP A 73 -13.23 -0.06 -10.66
N SER A 74 -12.65 1.13 -10.51
CA SER A 74 -11.57 1.60 -11.38
C SER A 74 -10.34 0.69 -11.26
N LEU A 75 -9.95 0.32 -10.03
CA LEU A 75 -8.83 -0.58 -9.79
C LEU A 75 -9.06 -1.93 -10.48
N MET A 76 -10.23 -2.54 -10.32
CA MET A 76 -10.57 -3.81 -10.96
C MET A 76 -10.43 -3.74 -12.49
N LYS A 77 -10.96 -2.67 -13.10
CA LYS A 77 -10.85 -2.44 -14.54
C LYS A 77 -9.40 -2.29 -15.00
N GLN A 78 -8.59 -1.51 -14.26
CA GLN A 78 -7.19 -1.29 -14.62
C GLN A 78 -6.33 -2.54 -14.38
N SER A 79 -6.61 -3.32 -13.34
CA SER A 79 -5.94 -4.61 -13.10
C SER A 79 -6.13 -5.58 -14.27
N ALA A 80 -7.33 -5.62 -14.86
CA ALA A 80 -7.58 -6.46 -16.04
C ALA A 80 -6.81 -5.98 -17.29
N ALA A 81 -6.65 -4.66 -17.45
CA ALA A 81 -5.90 -4.07 -18.56
C ALA A 81 -4.37 -4.02 -18.35
N TYR A 82 -3.90 -4.32 -17.14
CA TYR A 82 -2.52 -4.07 -16.73
C TYR A 82 -1.50 -4.87 -17.54
N GLU A 83 -1.76 -6.16 -17.81
CA GLU A 83 -0.81 -7.01 -18.54
C GLU A 83 -0.58 -6.50 -19.97
N GLU A 84 -1.65 -6.09 -20.66
CA GLU A 84 -1.53 -5.49 -21.99
C GLU A 84 -0.72 -4.20 -21.94
N TRP A 85 -1.04 -3.30 -21.01
CA TRP A 85 -0.29 -2.06 -20.84
C TRP A 85 1.19 -2.33 -20.50
N LYS A 86 1.48 -3.27 -19.60
CA LYS A 86 2.84 -3.56 -19.13
C LYS A 86 3.70 -4.18 -20.22
N SER A 87 3.13 -5.00 -21.10
CA SER A 87 3.84 -5.55 -22.27
C SER A 87 4.43 -4.46 -23.17
N LYS A 88 3.76 -3.31 -23.25
CA LYS A 88 4.15 -2.15 -24.07
C LYS A 88 5.03 -1.15 -23.31
N ASN A 89 5.19 -1.30 -21.99
CA ASN A 89 5.82 -0.31 -21.09
C ASN A 89 6.89 -0.95 -20.21
N LYS A 90 8.02 -1.33 -20.82
CA LYS A 90 9.17 -1.98 -20.16
C LYS A 90 8.71 -3.19 -19.33
N PRO A 91 8.35 -4.31 -19.97
CA PRO A 91 7.73 -5.46 -19.28
C PRO A 91 8.59 -6.02 -18.15
N GLU A 92 9.91 -5.98 -18.31
CA GLU A 92 10.91 -6.48 -17.36
C GLU A 92 11.12 -5.59 -16.13
N ASP A 93 10.73 -4.32 -16.22
CA ASP A 93 10.98 -3.34 -15.17
C ASP A 93 9.93 -3.46 -14.06
N ARG A 94 10.18 -4.38 -13.11
CA ARG A 94 9.32 -4.67 -11.96
C ARG A 94 10.12 -4.60 -10.65
N PRO A 95 10.59 -3.41 -10.24
CA PRO A 95 11.51 -3.26 -9.11
C PRO A 95 10.90 -3.74 -7.79
N TRP A 96 9.58 -3.68 -7.62
CA TRP A 96 8.89 -4.18 -6.42
C TRP A 96 8.92 -5.69 -6.25
N LEU A 97 9.30 -6.47 -7.28
CA LEU A 97 9.44 -7.93 -7.18
C LEU A 97 10.80 -8.37 -6.62
N ARG A 98 11.76 -7.45 -6.45
CA ARG A 98 13.11 -7.75 -5.99
C ARG A 98 13.49 -6.79 -4.87
N LEU A 99 14.06 -7.31 -3.79
CA LEU A 99 14.62 -6.46 -2.75
C LEU A 99 15.92 -5.81 -3.26
N ASN A 100 16.08 -4.52 -2.99
CA ASN A 100 17.37 -3.86 -3.17
C ASN A 100 18.35 -4.27 -2.05
N ASP A 101 19.61 -3.88 -2.19
CA ASP A 101 20.69 -4.27 -1.26
C ASP A 101 20.40 -3.91 0.19
N TRP A 102 19.83 -2.72 0.41
CA TRP A 102 19.50 -2.25 1.75
C TRP A 102 18.31 -3.03 2.34
N GLN A 103 17.26 -3.26 1.56
CA GLN A 103 16.10 -4.06 1.98
C GLN A 103 16.48 -5.51 2.31
N ARG A 104 17.44 -6.09 1.57
CA ARG A 104 17.96 -7.44 1.87
C ARG A 104 18.64 -7.49 3.23
N LYS A 105 19.52 -6.53 3.52
CA LYS A 105 20.21 -6.44 4.82
C LYS A 105 19.24 -6.26 5.98
N GLU A 106 18.28 -5.34 5.86
CA GLU A 106 17.26 -5.17 6.90
C GLU A 106 16.44 -6.44 7.15
N LYS A 107 16.09 -7.15 6.07
CA LYS A 107 15.37 -8.42 6.19
C LYS A 107 16.20 -9.48 6.91
N GLU A 108 17.48 -9.63 6.56
CA GLU A 108 18.40 -10.57 7.21
C GLU A 108 18.55 -10.26 8.71
N GLU A 109 18.71 -8.99 9.08
CA GLU A 109 18.77 -8.55 10.47
C GLU A 109 17.48 -8.83 11.24
N TYR A 110 16.32 -8.55 10.64
CA TYR A 110 15.02 -8.84 11.25
C TYR A 110 14.83 -10.34 11.47
N ASP A 111 15.13 -11.15 10.45
CA ASP A 111 14.99 -12.61 10.52
C ASP A 111 15.97 -13.21 11.55
N ALA A 112 17.18 -12.67 11.69
CA ALA A 112 18.13 -13.09 12.72
C ALA A 112 17.63 -12.80 14.16
N LYS A 113 17.02 -11.63 14.38
CA LYS A 113 16.47 -11.23 15.69
C LYS A 113 15.27 -12.06 16.12
N HIS A 114 14.43 -12.48 15.17
CA HIS A 114 13.18 -13.23 15.43
C HIS A 114 13.28 -14.72 15.08
N ALA A 115 14.50 -15.26 14.97
CA ALA A 115 14.73 -16.67 14.66
C ALA A 115 14.24 -17.63 15.76
N GLY A 116 14.05 -17.15 16.99
CA GLY A 116 13.51 -17.89 18.13
C GLY A 116 11.99 -18.10 18.04
N ASP A 117 11.24 -17.05 17.72
CA ASP A 117 9.77 -17.04 17.69
C ASP A 117 9.19 -18.06 16.68
N LYS A 118 9.87 -18.22 15.53
CA LYS A 118 9.50 -19.22 14.50
C LYS A 118 9.68 -20.68 14.95
N LYS A 119 10.40 -20.94 16.05
CA LYS A 119 10.57 -22.30 16.60
C LYS A 119 9.46 -22.66 17.60
N GLU A 120 8.77 -21.68 18.19
CA GLU A 120 7.65 -21.91 19.11
C GLU A 120 6.35 -22.18 18.33
N GLU A 121 6.08 -21.46 17.24
CA GLU A 121 4.93 -21.72 16.33
C GLU A 121 4.97 -23.10 15.64
N LYS A 122 6.12 -23.78 15.61
CA LYS A 122 6.26 -25.13 15.01
C LYS A 122 6.15 -26.27 16.02
N LYS A 123 5.97 -25.96 17.30
CA LYS A 123 5.84 -26.96 18.38
C LYS A 123 4.40 -27.18 18.85
N GLU A 124 3.45 -26.37 18.38
CA GLU A 124 2.00 -26.59 18.49
C GLU A 124 1.44 -27.19 17.21
#